data_AF-A0A7C7KWQ7-F1
#
_entry.id   AF-A0A7C7KWQ7-F1
#
_cell.length_a   1.000
_cell.length_b   1.000
_cell.length_c   1.000
_cell.angle_alpha   90.00
_cell.angle_beta   90.00
_cell.angle_gamma   90.00
#
_symmetry.space_group_name_H-M   'P 1'
#
loop_
_entity.id
_entity.type
_entity.pdbx_description
1 polymer ?
#
loop_
_entity_poly.entity_id
_entity_poly.type
_entity_poly.pdbx_seq_one_letter_code
_entity_poly.pdbx_strand_id
1 'polypeptide(L)' 'MANITLAQAVNQALREEMRRDDRVIVLGEDIGKRGGVFLCTEGLYEEFGPERVIDTPLSESAIIGAALGMA' A
#
# COMPACT_ATOMS: atom_id res chain seq x y z
N MET A 1 -4.92 15.30 -18.99
CA MET A 1 -4.44 14.25 -18.08
C MET A 1 -3.31 13.51 -18.76
N ALA A 2 -2.26 13.14 -18.03
CA ALA A 2 -1.24 12.25 -18.58
C ALA A 2 -1.86 10.85 -18.81
N ASN A 3 -1.46 10.17 -19.89
CA ASN A 3 -1.82 8.76 -20.08
C ASN A 3 -0.95 7.92 -19.14
N ILE A 4 -1.59 7.27 -18.18
CA ILE A 4 -0.94 6.42 -17.18
C ILE A 4 -1.48 4.99 -17.27
N THR A 5 -0.70 4.02 -16.80
CA THR A 5 -1.14 2.64 -16.68
C THR A 5 -2.11 2.47 -15.50
N LEU A 6 -2.85 1.35 -15.46
CA LEU A 6 -3.71 1.03 -14.32
C LEU A 6 -2.91 0.96 -13.00
N ALA A 7 -1.72 0.36 -13.02
CA ALA A 7 -0.86 0.27 -11.84
C ALA A 7 -0.46 1.66 -11.32
N GLN A 8 -0.11 2.58 -12.22
CA GLN A 8 0.19 3.96 -11.87
C GLN A 8 -1.02 4.70 -11.31
N ALA A 9 -2.21 4.47 -11.88
CA ALA A 9 -3.45 5.07 -11.38
C ALA A 9 -3.78 4.59 -9.95
N VAL A 10 -3.63 3.29 -9.67
CA VAL A 10 -3.80 2.71 -8.32
C VAL A 10 -2.77 3.30 -7.35
N ASN A 11 -1.50 3.36 -7.75
CA ASN A 11 -0.43 3.94 -6.93
C ASN A 11 -0.70 5.41 -6.60
N GLN A 12 -1.16 6.19 -7.58
CA GLN A 12 -1.50 7.59 -7.41
C GLN A 12 -2.68 7.75 -6.43
N ALA A 13 -3.74 6.96 -6.60
CA ALA A 13 -4.90 7.01 -5.69
C ALA A 13 -4.51 6.68 -4.24
N LEU A 14 -3.71 5.63 -4.03
CA LEU A 14 -3.20 5.27 -2.70
C LEU A 14 -2.35 6.40 -2.11
N ARG A 15 -1.40 6.94 -2.88
CA ARG A 15 -0.52 8.03 -2.44
C ARG A 15 -1.33 9.28 -2.06
N GLU A 16 -2.34 9.65 -2.84
CA GLU A 16 -3.18 10.81 -2.57
C GLU A 16 -3.95 10.65 -1.26
N GLU A 17 -4.61 9.50 -1.04
CA GLU A 17 -5.36 9.28 0.21
C GLU A 17 -4.43 9.12 1.43
N MET A 18 -3.26 8.50 1.27
CA MET A 18 -2.28 8.38 2.35
C MET A 18 -1.69 9.73 2.79
N ARG A 19 -1.54 10.70 1.87
CA ARG A 19 -1.18 12.09 2.19
C ARG A 19 -2.31 12.86 2.86
N ARG A 20 -3.54 12.53 2.51
CA ARG A 20 -4.74 13.24 2.96
C ARG A 20 -5.15 12.83 4.38
N ASP A 21 -4.96 11.56 4.74
CA ASP A 21 -5.37 11.02 6.03
C ASP A 21 -4.27 10.10 6.60
N ASP A 22 -3.74 10.51 7.76
CA ASP A 22 -2.66 9.79 8.45
C ASP A 22 -3.08 8.41 8.97
N ARG A 23 -4.38 8.11 8.99
CA ARG A 23 -4.92 6.80 9.40
C ARG A 23 -4.89 5.76 8.28
N VAL A 24 -4.72 6.18 7.02
CA VAL A 24 -4.74 5.25 5.88
C VAL A 24 -3.42 4.49 5.82
N ILE A 25 -3.48 3.17 6.00
CA ILE A 25 -2.31 2.28 5.89
C ILE A 25 -2.49 1.31 4.72
N VAL A 26 -1.38 0.80 4.20
CA VAL A 26 -1.36 -0.28 3.21
C VAL A 26 -0.62 -1.47 3.80
N LEU A 27 -1.25 -2.64 3.78
CA LEU A 27 -0.65 -3.90 4.21
C LEU A 27 -0.89 -5.01 3.19
N GLY A 28 0.08 -5.90 3.04
CA GLY A 28 0.00 -7.04 2.14
C GLY A 28 1.36 -7.68 1.89
N GLU A 29 1.38 -8.68 1.02
CA GLU A 29 2.61 -9.39 0.66
C GLU A 29 3.39 -8.63 -0.43
N ASP A 30 4.70 -8.48 -0.25
CA ASP A 30 5.62 -7.84 -1.20
C ASP A 30 5.33 -6.34 -1.47
N ILE A 31 4.44 -5.68 -0.73
CA ILE A 31 4.00 -4.30 -1.00
C ILE A 31 4.90 -3.21 -0.41
N GLY A 32 5.83 -3.56 0.49
CA GLY A 32 6.73 -2.62 1.17
C GLY A 32 7.87 -2.18 0.27
N LYS A 33 9.12 -2.49 0.66
CA LYS A 33 10.33 -2.03 -0.07
C LYS A 33 10.39 -2.46 -1.53
N ARG A 34 9.67 -3.53 -1.90
CA ARG A 34 9.60 -4.01 -3.28
C ARG A 34 8.58 -3.24 -4.13
N GLY A 35 7.58 -2.62 -3.52
CA GLY A 35 6.53 -1.88 -4.25
C GLY A 35 5.43 -2.75 -4.87
N GLY A 36 5.33 -4.02 -4.48
CA GLY A 36 4.36 -4.98 -4.98
C GLY A 36 4.80 -5.68 -6.27
N VAL A 37 4.29 -6.88 -6.50
CA VAL A 37 4.62 -7.69 -7.70
C VAL A 37 4.20 -7.01 -9.02
N PHE A 38 3.22 -6.11 -8.97
CA PHE A 38 2.74 -5.30 -10.10
C PHE A 38 3.14 -3.82 -10.00
N LEU A 39 3.99 -3.44 -9.05
CA LEU A 39 4.45 -2.06 -8.83
C LEU A 39 3.34 -1.06 -8.42
N CYS A 40 2.18 -1.54 -7.98
CA CYS A 40 1.08 -0.67 -7.54
C CYS A 40 1.40 0.12 -6.26
N THR A 41 2.38 -0.31 -5.46
CA THR A 41 2.78 0.37 -4.21
C THR A 41 4.21 0.90 -4.26
N GLU A 42 4.79 0.99 -5.45
CA GLU A 42 6.14 1.51 -5.67
C GLU A 42 6.29 2.93 -5.08
N GLY A 43 7.38 3.12 -4.32
CA GLY A 43 7.75 4.39 -3.70
C GLY A 43 6.95 4.76 -2.44
N LEU A 44 5.89 4.02 -2.09
CA LEU A 44 5.07 4.35 -0.92
C LEU A 44 5.84 4.07 0.39
N TYR A 45 6.65 3.01 0.43
CA TYR A 45 7.43 2.66 1.62
C TYR A 45 8.46 3.75 1.95
N GLU A 46 9.16 4.27 0.93
CA GLU A 46 10.14 5.35 1.08
C GLU A 46 9.48 6.66 1.51
N GLU A 47 8.26 6.91 1.05
CA GLU A 47 7.51 8.14 1.32
C GLU A 47 6.86 8.16 2.72
N PHE A 48 6.18 7.07 3.10
CA PHE A 48 5.36 7.01 4.32
C PHE A 48 5.96 6.17 5.45
N GLY A 49 7.00 5.40 5.15
CA GLY A 49 7.73 4.60 6.14
C GLY A 49 7.05 3.28 6.54
N PRO A 50 7.74 2.48 7.37
CA PRO A 50 7.35 1.11 7.71
C PRO A 50 6.08 1.00 8.54
N GLU A 51 5.63 2.08 9.20
CA GLU A 51 4.41 2.06 10.02
C GLU A 51 3.14 2.22 9.17
N ARG A 52 3.28 2.71 7.93
CA ARG A 52 2.16 3.01 7.02
C ARG A 52 2.12 2.09 5.80
N VAL A 53 3.23 1.44 5.47
CA VAL A 53 3.36 0.47 4.37
C VAL A 53 4.02 -0.80 4.90
N ILE A 54 3.21 -1.84 5.11
CA ILE A 54 3.58 -2.99 5.94
C ILE A 54 3.59 -4.28 5.10
N ASP A 55 4.78 -4.86 4.91
CA ASP A 55 4.90 -6.22 4.38
C ASP A 55 4.40 -7.24 5.41
N THR A 56 3.48 -8.10 4.98
CA THR A 56 2.86 -9.13 5.84
C THR A 56 3.42 -10.53 5.55
N PRO A 57 3.31 -11.48 6.50
CA PRO A 57 3.49 -12.90 6.20
C PRO A 57 2.53 -13.40 5.12
N LEU A 58 2.87 -14.54 4.52
CA LEU A 58 2.05 -15.23 3.51
C LEU A 58 0.85 -15.91 4.19
N SER A 59 -0.17 -15.12 4.49
CA SER A 59 -1.40 -15.55 5.16
C SER A 59 -2.52 -14.54 4.95
N GLU A 60 -3.39 -14.82 4.00
CA GLU A 60 -4.48 -13.94 3.58
C GLU A 60 -5.50 -13.74 4.70
N SER A 61 -5.74 -14.78 5.51
CA SER A 61 -6.61 -14.68 6.69
C SER A 61 -6.02 -13.76 7.76
N ALA A 62 -4.70 -13.75 7.95
CA ALA A 62 -4.04 -12.82 8.85
C ALA A 62 -4.08 -11.38 8.31
N ILE A 63 -3.88 -11.18 7.01
CA ILE A 63 -3.99 -9.86 6.36
C ILE A 63 -5.39 -9.26 6.60
N ILE A 64 -6.44 -10.01 6.28
CA ILE A 64 -7.81 -9.53 6.44
C ILE A 64 -8.21 -9.42 7.92
N GLY A 65 -7.80 -10.37 8.77
CA GLY A 65 -8.07 -10.32 10.21
C GLY A 65 -7.41 -9.11 10.90
N ALA A 66 -6.16 -8.81 10.53
CA ALA A 66 -5.46 -7.63 11.02
C ALA A 66 -6.13 -6.34 10.52
N ALA A 67 -6.44 -6.26 9.23
CA ALA A 67 -7.16 -5.11 8.66
C ALA A 67 -8.49 -4.84 9.37
N LEU A 68 -9.25 -5.89 9.69
CA LEU A 68 -10.50 -5.78 10.44
C LEU A 68 -10.29 -5.23 11.86
N GLY A 69 -9.24 -5.68 12.56
CA GLY A 69 -8.93 -5.20 13.91
C GLY A 69 -8.39 -3.77 13.96
N MET A 70 -7.83 -3.27 12.86
CA MET A 70 -7.28 -1.91 12.74
C MET A 70 -8.33 -0.86 12.35
N ALA A 71 -9.43 -1.27 11.71
CA ALA A 71 -10.50 -0.40 11.22
C ALA A 71 -11.43 0.07 12.35
#